data_AF-A0A8C3F470-F1
#
_entry.id   AF-A0A8C3F470-F1
#
_cell.length_a   1.000
_cell.length_b   1.000
_cell.length_c   1.000
_cell.angle_alpha   90.00
_cell.angle_beta   90.00
_cell.angle_gamma   90.00
#
_symmetry.space_group_name_H-M   'P 1'
#
loop_
_entity.id
_entity.type
_entity.pdbx_description
1 polymer ?
#
loop_
_entity_poly.entity_id
_entity_poly.type
_entity_poly.pdbx_seq_one_letter_code
_entity_poly.pdbx_strand_id
1 'polypeptide(L)'
;MQAEKEASSAEAKLEDDTIAFEEFLKENDRSSADALKIAAQETKSKMDMAADVKSAINELFAIKSEIANAEFLLMESLYYEDFLMKLSPKEWQEEQRTKKLKARIDKQREREIMQREMITCAFTPHQEKESARKEKISSSIPRQPRHGSIFLKQKNERRSSRKLTETDLGEDVKMLSECKSILTDKKKTSSRWESESDCAIHEDSLKDLDTDMVPEIYFTDPKQLLQIFTELEEQNLALIQNNQDLDETMDELEQMAKIIKAKLDEKVSVVVGHKEILKAACISEEEKRTDLALRAKMFSFGEFNPEIQDKMLHSLTKKVAEVYRVSVGEVDTSSINSIQMLRRIENRIEELCELLESVPKENIEAIEKSKMKERRQRLREEKKKQETKLQEERLQCSLKRATAAPKKKMGRKLVFRSQPPEIRQEEVCLKEINTKMQDDIFFT
;
A
#
# COMPACT_ATOMS: atom_id res chain seq x y z
N MET A 1 -12.11 -141.72 -50.51
CA MET A 1 -11.13 -141.92 -49.42
C MET A 1 -10.09 -140.78 -49.31
N GLN A 2 -9.32 -140.40 -50.35
CA GLN A 2 -8.35 -139.28 -50.24
C GLN A 2 -9.03 -137.89 -50.30
N ALA A 3 -9.87 -137.66 -51.33
CA ALA A 3 -10.59 -136.40 -51.51
C ALA A 3 -11.58 -136.07 -50.37
N GLU A 4 -12.13 -137.09 -49.72
CA GLU A 4 -13.05 -136.95 -48.58
C GLU A 4 -12.31 -136.54 -47.30
N LYS A 5 -11.07 -137.02 -47.10
CA LYS A 5 -10.19 -136.57 -46.01
C LYS A 5 -9.68 -135.15 -46.24
N GLU A 6 -9.39 -134.77 -47.48
CA GLU A 6 -9.00 -133.40 -47.84
C GLU A 6 -10.16 -132.43 -47.71
N ALA A 7 -11.38 -132.81 -48.11
CA ALA A 7 -12.61 -132.04 -47.89
C ALA A 7 -12.92 -131.86 -46.40
N SER A 8 -12.86 -132.93 -45.61
CA SER A 8 -13.07 -132.86 -44.16
C SER A 8 -11.98 -132.04 -43.45
N SER A 9 -10.73 -132.09 -43.93
CA SER A 9 -9.68 -131.21 -43.40
C SER A 9 -9.86 -129.74 -43.79
N ALA A 10 -10.38 -129.46 -44.99
CA ALA A 10 -10.70 -128.11 -45.42
C ALA A 10 -11.93 -127.55 -44.68
N GLU A 11 -12.93 -128.37 -44.42
CA GLU A 11 -14.10 -128.05 -43.59
C GLU A 11 -13.70 -127.73 -42.14
N ALA A 12 -12.86 -128.56 -41.53
CA ALA A 12 -12.32 -128.29 -40.19
C ALA A 12 -11.51 -126.99 -40.13
N LYS A 13 -10.69 -126.70 -41.15
CA LYS A 13 -9.96 -125.42 -41.23
C LYS A 13 -10.89 -124.22 -41.40
N LEU A 14 -11.98 -124.37 -42.17
CA LEU A 14 -12.97 -123.31 -42.33
C LEU A 14 -13.73 -123.05 -41.03
N GLU A 15 -14.03 -124.11 -40.27
CA GLU A 15 -14.65 -124.03 -38.95
C GLU A 15 -13.71 -123.36 -37.94
N ASP A 16 -12.43 -123.76 -37.91
CA ASP A 16 -11.39 -123.12 -37.10
C ASP A 16 -11.20 -121.64 -37.46
N ASP A 17 -11.18 -121.29 -38.76
CA ASP A 17 -11.09 -119.91 -39.23
C ASP A 17 -12.35 -119.10 -38.85
N THR A 18 -13.53 -119.73 -38.86
CA THR A 18 -14.79 -119.10 -38.43
C THR A 18 -14.78 -118.82 -36.93
N ILE A 19 -14.31 -119.76 -36.12
CA ILE A 19 -14.15 -119.60 -34.67
C ILE A 19 -13.12 -118.49 -34.37
N ALA A 20 -11.98 -118.50 -35.05
CA ALA A 20 -10.96 -117.47 -34.89
C ALA A 20 -11.46 -116.08 -35.28
N PHE A 21 -12.30 -115.99 -36.33
CA PHE A 21 -12.93 -114.72 -36.73
C PHE A 21 -13.97 -114.25 -35.71
N GLU A 22 -14.82 -115.15 -35.18
CA GLU A 22 -15.76 -114.82 -34.11
C GLU A 22 -15.05 -114.39 -32.82
N GLU A 23 -13.95 -115.04 -32.47
CA GLU A 23 -13.12 -114.67 -31.33
C GLU A 23 -12.45 -113.30 -31.56
N PHE A 24 -11.98 -113.03 -32.78
CA PHE A 24 -11.45 -111.71 -33.16
C PHE A 24 -12.51 -110.62 -33.08
N LEU A 25 -13.75 -110.85 -33.52
CA LEU A 25 -14.83 -109.88 -33.40
C LEU A 25 -15.18 -109.61 -31.94
N LYS A 26 -15.27 -110.67 -31.11
CA LYS A 26 -15.51 -110.51 -29.66
C LYS A 26 -14.39 -109.75 -28.97
N GLU A 27 -13.14 -110.02 -29.32
CA GLU A 27 -11.98 -109.33 -28.74
C GLU A 27 -11.87 -107.88 -29.25
N ASN A 28 -12.23 -107.61 -30.50
CA ASN A 28 -12.30 -106.25 -31.04
C ASN A 28 -13.43 -105.44 -30.37
N ASP A 29 -14.63 -106.00 -30.25
CA ASP A 29 -15.74 -105.35 -29.55
C ASP A 29 -15.39 -105.09 -28.08
N ARG A 30 -14.73 -106.05 -27.41
CA ARG A 30 -14.22 -105.89 -26.05
C ARG A 30 -13.17 -104.79 -25.96
N SER A 31 -12.17 -104.81 -26.84
CA SER A 31 -11.09 -103.82 -26.90
C SER A 31 -11.63 -102.42 -27.20
N SER A 32 -12.60 -102.30 -28.12
CA SER A 32 -13.28 -101.04 -28.44
C SER A 32 -14.09 -100.51 -27.25
N ALA A 33 -14.84 -101.37 -26.57
CA ALA A 33 -15.58 -101.02 -25.36
C ALA A 33 -14.65 -100.59 -24.21
N ASP A 34 -13.53 -101.29 -24.01
CA ASP A 34 -12.51 -100.94 -23.02
C ASP A 34 -11.83 -99.61 -23.37
N ALA A 35 -11.51 -99.36 -24.65
CA ALA A 35 -10.97 -98.09 -25.12
C ALA A 35 -11.94 -96.92 -24.91
N LEU A 36 -13.23 -97.10 -25.20
CA LEU A 36 -14.29 -96.11 -24.93
C LEU A 36 -14.43 -95.82 -23.43
N LYS A 37 -14.35 -96.86 -22.60
CA LYS A 37 -14.41 -96.72 -21.15
C LYS A 37 -13.21 -95.94 -20.61
N ILE A 38 -12.01 -96.21 -21.11
CA ILE A 38 -10.80 -95.46 -20.75
C ILE A 38 -10.94 -93.99 -21.21
N ALA A 39 -11.35 -93.74 -22.44
CA ALA A 39 -11.55 -92.38 -22.95
C ALA A 39 -12.62 -91.60 -22.16
N ALA A 40 -13.73 -92.25 -21.78
CA ALA A 40 -14.76 -91.65 -20.92
C ALA A 40 -14.23 -91.36 -19.52
N GLN A 41 -13.44 -92.27 -18.93
CA GLN A 41 -12.82 -92.07 -17.62
C GLN A 41 -11.76 -90.95 -17.65
N GLU A 42 -10.96 -90.86 -18.70
CA GLU A 42 -9.99 -89.77 -18.91
C GLU A 42 -10.69 -88.42 -19.09
N THR A 43 -11.79 -88.39 -19.86
CA THR A 43 -12.61 -87.18 -20.03
C THR A 43 -13.22 -86.73 -18.71
N LYS A 44 -13.74 -87.67 -17.92
CA LYS A 44 -14.26 -87.40 -16.58
C LYS A 44 -13.17 -86.85 -15.66
N SER A 45 -12.02 -87.52 -15.58
CA SER A 45 -10.87 -87.08 -14.78
C SER A 45 -10.41 -85.67 -15.19
N LYS A 46 -10.38 -85.37 -16.49
CA LYS A 46 -10.08 -84.03 -17.02
C LYS A 46 -11.11 -82.99 -16.57
N MET A 47 -12.39 -83.31 -16.62
CA MET A 47 -13.46 -82.40 -16.15
C MET A 47 -13.37 -82.15 -14.64
N ASP A 48 -13.11 -83.20 -13.83
CA ASP A 48 -12.94 -83.08 -12.38
C ASP A 48 -11.70 -82.19 -12.06
N MET A 49 -10.56 -82.43 -12.72
CA MET A 49 -9.37 -81.56 -12.58
C MET A 49 -9.63 -80.12 -13.02
N ALA A 50 -10.42 -79.89 -14.08
CA ALA A 50 -10.78 -78.54 -14.52
C ALA A 50 -11.67 -77.82 -13.49
N ALA A 51 -12.58 -78.55 -12.83
CA ALA A 51 -13.38 -78.01 -11.73
C ALA A 51 -12.51 -77.63 -10.52
N ASP A 52 -11.55 -78.47 -10.13
CA ASP A 52 -10.61 -78.19 -9.05
C ASP A 52 -9.74 -76.95 -9.36
N VAL A 53 -9.22 -76.84 -10.58
CA VAL A 53 -8.46 -75.67 -11.04
C VAL A 53 -9.33 -74.40 -10.96
N LYS A 54 -10.58 -74.46 -11.41
CA LYS A 54 -11.51 -73.32 -11.32
C LYS A 54 -11.79 -72.92 -9.87
N SER A 55 -11.95 -73.90 -8.96
CA SER A 55 -12.13 -73.63 -7.54
C SER A 55 -10.90 -72.93 -6.95
N ALA A 56 -9.69 -73.44 -7.22
CA ALA A 56 -8.44 -72.86 -6.76
C ALA A 56 -8.21 -71.43 -7.31
N ILE A 57 -8.63 -71.17 -8.56
CA ILE A 57 -8.55 -69.82 -9.14
C ILE A 57 -9.48 -68.85 -8.39
N ASN A 58 -10.71 -69.27 -8.08
CA ASN A 58 -11.65 -68.44 -7.33
C ASN A 58 -11.15 -68.13 -5.92
N GLU A 59 -10.59 -69.12 -5.21
CA GLU A 59 -9.95 -68.93 -3.91
C GLU A 59 -8.76 -67.96 -3.99
N LEU A 60 -7.93 -68.08 -5.02
CA LEU A 60 -6.82 -67.17 -5.26
C LEU A 60 -7.29 -65.72 -5.49
N PHE A 61 -8.41 -65.51 -6.19
CA PHE A 61 -8.98 -64.17 -6.34
C PHE A 61 -9.56 -63.63 -5.02
N ALA A 62 -10.22 -64.47 -4.23
CA ALA A 62 -10.74 -64.10 -2.92
C ALA A 62 -9.59 -63.67 -1.99
N ILE A 63 -8.54 -64.50 -1.87
CA ILE A 63 -7.35 -64.20 -1.07
C ILE A 63 -6.66 -62.92 -1.55
N LYS A 64 -6.53 -62.71 -2.87
CA LYS A 64 -5.95 -61.46 -3.40
C LYS A 64 -6.78 -60.23 -3.05
N SER A 65 -8.11 -60.34 -3.10
CA SER A 65 -8.99 -59.25 -2.68
C SER A 65 -8.88 -58.97 -1.18
N GLU A 66 -8.78 -60.01 -0.36
CA GLU A 66 -8.56 -59.89 1.08
C GLU A 66 -7.21 -59.24 1.39
N ILE A 67 -6.14 -59.63 0.70
CA ILE A 67 -4.82 -58.99 0.81
C ILE A 67 -4.91 -57.51 0.46
N ALA A 68 -5.54 -57.15 -0.66
CA ALA A 68 -5.67 -55.75 -1.06
C ALA A 68 -6.47 -54.92 -0.03
N ASN A 69 -7.53 -55.48 0.55
CA ASN A 69 -8.30 -54.83 1.61
C ASN A 69 -7.48 -54.68 2.91
N ALA A 70 -6.73 -55.70 3.28
CA ALA A 70 -5.86 -55.67 4.46
C ALA A 70 -4.72 -54.66 4.29
N GLU A 71 -4.10 -54.61 3.10
CA GLU A 71 -3.10 -53.60 2.75
C GLU A 71 -3.67 -52.20 2.85
N PHE A 72 -4.87 -51.96 2.30
CA PHE A 72 -5.54 -50.67 2.41
C PHE A 72 -5.77 -50.26 3.87
N LEU A 73 -6.33 -51.16 4.68
CA LEU A 73 -6.60 -50.90 6.10
C LEU A 73 -5.31 -50.68 6.90
N LEU A 74 -4.23 -51.38 6.56
CA LEU A 74 -2.91 -51.18 7.16
C LEU A 74 -2.39 -49.77 6.87
N MET A 75 -2.46 -49.33 5.61
CA MET A 75 -2.04 -47.98 5.23
C MET A 75 -2.83 -46.90 5.97
N GLU A 76 -4.14 -47.08 6.10
CA GLU A 76 -5.00 -46.15 6.84
C GLU A 76 -4.64 -46.14 8.34
N SER A 77 -4.39 -47.32 8.93
CA SER A 77 -4.02 -47.44 10.34
C SER A 77 -2.66 -46.79 10.64
N LEU A 78 -1.67 -46.96 9.76
CA LEU A 78 -0.37 -46.32 9.91
C LEU A 78 -0.46 -44.79 9.75
N TYR A 79 -1.31 -44.30 8.85
CA TYR A 79 -1.58 -42.87 8.73
C TYR A 79 -2.15 -42.29 10.02
N TYR A 80 -3.10 -42.99 10.65
CA TYR A 80 -3.65 -42.58 11.93
C TYR A 80 -2.62 -42.68 13.06
N GLU A 81 -1.75 -43.69 13.07
CA GLU A 81 -0.63 -43.78 14.01
C GLU A 81 0.26 -42.54 13.91
N ASP A 82 0.73 -42.18 12.72
CA ASP A 82 1.57 -41.01 12.49
C ASP A 82 0.87 -39.71 12.91
N PHE A 83 -0.42 -39.57 12.62
CA PHE A 83 -1.22 -38.44 13.05
C PHE A 83 -1.31 -38.35 14.58
N LEU A 84 -1.61 -39.45 15.26
CA LEU A 84 -1.66 -39.49 16.73
C LEU A 84 -0.29 -39.24 17.36
N MET A 85 0.79 -39.71 16.74
CA MET A 85 2.16 -39.43 17.17
C MET A 85 2.48 -37.93 17.10
N LYS A 86 2.03 -37.22 16.06
CA LYS A 86 2.21 -35.76 15.93
C LYS A 86 1.45 -34.98 17.00
N LEU A 87 0.25 -35.45 17.37
CA LEU A 87 -0.61 -34.82 18.38
C LEU A 87 -0.23 -35.18 19.82
N SER A 88 0.49 -36.29 20.02
CA SER A 88 0.93 -36.71 21.34
C SER A 88 1.89 -35.68 21.95
N PRO A 89 1.88 -35.48 23.29
CA PRO A 89 2.79 -34.53 23.94
C PRO A 89 4.26 -34.79 23.61
N LYS A 90 5.06 -33.72 23.47
CA LYS A 90 6.48 -33.80 23.08
C LYS A 90 7.30 -34.70 24.00
N GLU A 91 7.04 -34.63 25.31
CA GLU A 91 7.69 -35.45 26.34
C GLU A 91 7.49 -36.96 26.05
N TRP A 92 6.26 -37.36 25.75
CA TRP A 92 5.95 -38.75 25.42
C TRP A 92 6.52 -39.16 24.05
N GLN A 93 6.53 -38.27 23.05
CA GLN A 93 7.16 -38.57 21.76
C GLN A 93 8.67 -38.82 21.91
N GLU A 94 9.36 -38.04 22.74
CA GLU A 94 10.79 -38.21 23.04
C GLU A 94 11.05 -39.54 23.76
N GLU A 95 10.23 -39.88 24.75
CA GLU A 95 10.30 -41.17 25.43
C GLU A 95 10.15 -42.34 24.44
N GLN A 96 9.16 -42.27 23.54
CA GLN A 96 8.97 -43.29 22.50
C GLN A 96 10.16 -43.40 21.54
N ARG A 97 10.77 -42.28 21.14
CA ARG A 97 11.99 -42.30 20.31
C ARG A 97 13.16 -42.97 21.03
N THR A 98 13.35 -42.69 22.31
CA THR A 98 14.41 -43.33 23.11
C THR A 98 14.15 -44.82 23.32
N LYS A 99 12.89 -45.22 23.54
CA LYS A 99 12.46 -46.62 23.66
C LYS A 99 12.70 -47.39 22.37
N LYS A 100 12.30 -46.82 21.21
CA LYS A 100 12.58 -47.40 19.88
C LYS A 100 14.08 -47.50 19.61
N LEU A 101 14.88 -46.49 19.95
CA LEU A 101 16.34 -46.52 19.78
C LEU A 101 16.98 -47.61 20.65
N LYS A 102 16.58 -47.70 21.93
CA LYS A 102 17.06 -48.75 22.84
C LYS A 102 16.71 -50.15 22.34
N ALA A 103 15.48 -50.35 21.88
CA ALA A 103 15.05 -51.62 21.29
C ALA A 103 15.87 -52.00 20.04
N ARG A 104 16.19 -51.05 19.16
CA ARG A 104 17.08 -51.30 17.99
C ARG A 104 18.49 -51.72 18.43
N ILE A 105 19.04 -51.07 19.45
CA ILE A 105 20.36 -51.40 20.00
C ILE A 105 20.36 -52.80 20.63
N ASP A 106 19.34 -53.12 21.42
CA ASP A 106 19.22 -54.41 22.09
C ASP A 106 19.03 -55.55 21.06
N LYS A 107 18.20 -55.35 20.02
CA LYS A 107 18.07 -56.29 18.89
C LYS A 107 19.36 -56.49 18.10
N GLN A 108 20.17 -55.44 17.94
CA GLN A 108 21.47 -55.54 17.28
C GLN A 108 22.46 -56.34 18.13
N ARG A 109 22.47 -56.12 19.44
CA ARG A 109 23.29 -56.89 20.39
C ARG A 109 22.88 -58.37 20.41
N GLU A 110 21.59 -58.68 20.40
CA GLU A 110 21.10 -60.06 20.30
C GLU A 110 21.57 -60.74 19.01
N ARG A 111 21.50 -60.04 17.87
CA ARG A 111 22.04 -60.56 16.59
C ARG A 111 23.54 -60.81 16.66
N GLU A 112 24.30 -59.91 17.28
CA GLU A 112 25.75 -60.06 17.45
C GLU A 112 26.10 -61.24 18.38
N ILE A 113 25.35 -61.43 19.47
CA ILE A 113 25.48 -62.59 20.36
C ILE A 113 25.18 -63.88 19.60
N MET A 114 24.06 -63.93 18.87
CA MET A 114 23.66 -65.09 18.08
C MET A 114 24.69 -65.44 17.00
N GLN A 115 25.23 -64.45 16.29
CA GLN A 115 26.31 -64.66 15.32
C GLN A 115 27.59 -65.19 15.99
N ARG A 116 27.92 -64.69 17.18
CA ARG A 116 29.09 -65.14 17.94
C ARG A 116 28.93 -66.58 18.43
N GLU A 117 27.74 -66.97 18.88
CA GLU A 117 27.42 -68.34 19.26
C GLU A 117 27.47 -69.29 18.05
N MET A 118 26.96 -68.87 16.89
CA MET A 118 27.04 -69.64 15.64
C MET A 118 28.50 -69.88 15.19
N ILE A 119 29.36 -68.86 15.27
CA ILE A 119 30.79 -68.99 14.94
C ILE A 119 31.50 -69.90 15.96
N THR A 120 31.12 -69.84 17.23
CA THR A 120 31.71 -70.67 18.29
C THR A 120 31.35 -72.15 18.12
N CYS A 121 30.11 -72.46 17.73
CA CYS A 121 29.68 -73.83 17.41
C CYS A 121 30.31 -74.38 16.11
N ALA A 122 30.69 -73.53 15.17
CA ALA A 122 31.36 -73.95 13.93
C ALA A 122 32.85 -74.32 14.12
N PHE A 123 33.47 -73.97 15.26
CA PHE A 123 34.91 -74.17 15.53
C PHE A 123 35.24 -75.25 16.57
N THR A 124 34.28 -76.06 17.04
CA THR A 124 34.59 -77.20 17.91
C THR A 124 35.02 -78.42 17.08
N PRO A 125 36.27 -78.93 17.20
CA PRO A 125 36.65 -80.20 16.61
C PRO A 125 35.98 -81.33 17.38
N HIS A 126 35.23 -82.16 16.67
CA HIS A 126 34.64 -83.40 17.16
C HIS A 126 35.77 -84.36 17.57
N GLN A 127 36.06 -84.48 18.87
CA GLN A 127 36.82 -85.61 19.42
C GLN A 127 35.84 -86.63 19.97
N GLU A 128 35.57 -87.67 19.19
CA GLU A 128 35.03 -88.93 19.70
C GLU A 128 36.18 -89.89 20.02
N LYS A 129 36.17 -90.40 21.25
CA LYS A 129 37.00 -91.52 21.73
C LYS A 129 36.14 -92.78 21.68
N GLU A 130 36.54 -93.81 20.94
CA GLU A 130 36.21 -95.19 21.29
C GLU A 130 37.23 -96.21 20.75
N SER A 131 37.39 -97.31 21.49
CA SER A 131 38.57 -98.19 21.56
C SER A 131 38.58 -99.40 20.60
N ALA A 132 39.77 -99.67 20.06
CA ALA A 132 40.45 -100.98 19.91
C ALA A 132 39.77 -102.22 19.25
N ARG A 133 40.28 -102.64 18.08
CA ARG A 133 40.81 -104.01 17.85
C ARG A 133 41.79 -104.06 16.66
N LYS A 134 42.90 -104.78 16.87
CA LYS A 134 44.01 -105.01 15.92
C LYS A 134 43.65 -106.08 14.90
N GLU A 135 44.06 -105.90 13.64
CA GLU A 135 44.82 -106.89 12.86
C GLU A 135 45.47 -106.24 11.62
N LYS A 136 46.68 -106.70 11.27
CA LYS A 136 47.57 -106.19 10.21
C LYS A 136 47.44 -107.06 8.96
N ILE A 137 47.68 -106.49 7.77
CA ILE A 137 48.73 -106.87 6.79
C ILE A 137 48.55 -106.09 5.46
N SER A 138 49.64 -105.44 5.01
CA SER A 138 50.15 -105.11 3.65
C SER A 138 49.21 -104.88 2.45
N SER A 139 49.47 -104.02 1.45
CA SER A 139 50.65 -103.23 1.03
C SER A 139 50.34 -102.46 -0.28
N SER A 140 51.09 -101.35 -0.51
CA SER A 140 51.62 -100.85 -1.80
C SER A 140 50.86 -99.85 -2.71
N ILE A 141 51.31 -98.57 -2.68
CA ILE A 141 51.89 -97.73 -3.81
C ILE A 141 50.93 -97.25 -4.97
N PRO A 142 51.06 -96.04 -5.60
CA PRO A 142 51.42 -94.67 -5.16
C PRO A 142 50.71 -93.50 -5.95
N ARG A 143 51.17 -92.24 -5.73
CA ARG A 143 51.16 -91.03 -6.64
C ARG A 143 49.89 -90.14 -6.76
N GLN A 144 49.90 -89.00 -6.05
CA GLN A 144 50.05 -87.59 -6.52
C GLN A 144 49.40 -87.14 -7.86
N PRO A 145 49.29 -85.81 -8.14
CA PRO A 145 48.28 -84.82 -7.71
C PRO A 145 47.56 -84.22 -8.96
N ARG A 146 46.57 -83.31 -8.84
CA ARG A 146 46.27 -82.28 -9.88
C ARG A 146 45.12 -81.30 -9.51
N HIS A 147 45.48 -80.02 -9.57
CA HIS A 147 44.79 -78.86 -10.15
C HIS A 147 43.31 -78.97 -10.59
N GLY A 148 42.49 -78.02 -10.12
CA GLY A 148 42.13 -76.83 -10.90
C GLY A 148 41.05 -76.94 -12.00
N SER A 149 39.94 -76.24 -11.75
CA SER A 149 39.01 -75.57 -12.70
C SER A 149 38.29 -76.43 -13.75
N ILE A 150 37.00 -76.16 -13.98
CA ILE A 150 36.50 -75.64 -15.27
C ILE A 150 34.97 -75.49 -15.23
N PHE A 151 34.59 -74.23 -15.47
CA PHE A 151 33.39 -73.68 -16.10
C PHE A 151 32.79 -74.57 -17.20
N LEU A 152 31.49 -74.90 -17.17
CA LEU A 152 30.80 -75.37 -18.37
C LEU A 152 29.41 -74.73 -18.54
N LYS A 153 29.37 -73.86 -19.55
CA LYS A 153 28.23 -73.18 -20.14
C LYS A 153 27.55 -74.17 -21.09
N GLN A 154 26.31 -74.56 -20.84
CA GLN A 154 25.57 -75.46 -21.74
C GLN A 154 24.73 -74.68 -22.74
N LYS A 155 25.03 -74.92 -24.02
CA LYS A 155 24.35 -74.45 -25.22
C LYS A 155 22.96 -75.09 -25.32
N ASN A 156 21.95 -74.29 -25.66
CA ASN A 156 20.67 -74.76 -26.17
C ASN A 156 20.79 -75.07 -27.67
N GLU A 157 20.52 -76.32 -28.04
CA GLU A 157 20.34 -76.76 -29.42
C GLU A 157 18.93 -76.44 -29.92
N ARG A 158 18.86 -75.97 -31.18
CA ARG A 158 17.62 -75.82 -31.95
C ARG A 158 17.45 -77.02 -32.88
N ARG A 159 16.28 -77.67 -32.85
CA ARG A 159 15.62 -78.38 -33.97
C ARG A 159 14.15 -78.57 -33.57
N SER A 160 13.20 -77.86 -34.19
CA SER A 160 12.54 -78.09 -35.48
C SER A 160 11.35 -79.07 -35.42
N SER A 161 10.16 -78.46 -35.57
CA SER A 161 8.95 -78.93 -36.27
C SER A 161 8.10 -80.04 -35.64
N ARG A 162 6.86 -79.69 -35.28
CA ARG A 162 5.64 -80.13 -35.99
C ARG A 162 4.41 -79.37 -35.49
N LYS A 163 3.66 -78.87 -36.47
CA LYS A 163 2.40 -78.14 -36.36
C LYS A 163 1.28 -79.19 -36.46
N LEU A 164 0.43 -79.30 -35.44
CA LEU A 164 -0.85 -80.00 -35.51
C LEU A 164 -1.90 -79.18 -34.73
N THR A 165 -3.11 -79.30 -35.21
CA THR A 165 -4.22 -78.35 -35.18
C THR A 165 -5.04 -78.35 -33.89
N GLU A 166 -5.66 -77.20 -33.62
CA GLU A 166 -6.71 -76.97 -32.61
C GLU A 166 -7.80 -78.05 -32.62
N THR A 167 -8.27 -78.42 -31.43
CA THR A 167 -9.71 -78.48 -31.08
C THR A 167 -9.86 -78.66 -29.56
N ASP A 168 -10.78 -77.87 -28.99
CA ASP A 168 -11.38 -77.94 -27.65
C ASP A 168 -10.49 -77.84 -26.41
N LEU A 169 -10.06 -76.62 -26.07
CA LEU A 169 -9.95 -76.06 -24.71
C LEU A 169 -9.73 -74.52 -24.77
N GLY A 170 -10.47 -73.82 -25.63
CA GLY A 170 -10.19 -72.42 -26.02
C GLY A 170 -10.64 -71.31 -25.07
N GLU A 171 -11.29 -71.62 -23.95
CA GLU A 171 -11.93 -70.59 -23.11
C GLU A 171 -11.24 -70.35 -21.75
N ASP A 172 -10.58 -71.34 -21.16
CA ASP A 172 -10.00 -71.18 -19.80
C ASP A 172 -8.61 -70.50 -19.78
N VAL A 173 -7.84 -70.55 -20.88
CA VAL A 173 -6.51 -69.90 -20.97
C VAL A 173 -6.62 -68.40 -21.26
N LYS A 174 -7.73 -67.95 -21.88
CA LYS A 174 -8.00 -66.52 -22.12
C LYS A 174 -8.31 -65.78 -20.82
N MET A 175 -9.07 -66.39 -19.90
CA MET A 175 -9.37 -65.81 -18.60
C MET A 175 -8.12 -65.55 -17.73
N LEU A 176 -7.05 -66.36 -17.87
CA LEU A 176 -5.78 -66.08 -17.21
C LEU A 176 -4.98 -64.93 -17.87
N SER A 177 -5.14 -64.72 -19.17
CA SER A 177 -4.45 -63.65 -19.90
C SER A 177 -5.16 -62.29 -19.75
N GLU A 178 -6.49 -62.27 -19.69
CA GLU A 178 -7.30 -61.05 -19.53
C GLU A 178 -7.27 -60.52 -18.08
N CYS A 179 -7.03 -61.38 -17.09
CA CYS A 179 -6.85 -60.96 -15.70
C CYS A 179 -5.50 -60.28 -15.42
N LYS A 180 -4.55 -60.29 -16.37
CA LYS A 180 -3.30 -59.52 -16.26
C LYS A 180 -3.48 -58.05 -16.68
N SER A 181 -4.48 -57.77 -17.54
CA SER A 181 -4.77 -56.44 -18.08
C SER A 181 -5.71 -55.59 -17.22
N ILE A 182 -6.44 -56.18 -16.25
CA ILE A 182 -7.38 -55.43 -15.38
C ILE A 182 -6.66 -54.74 -14.19
N LEU A 183 -5.37 -55.03 -13.97
CA LEU A 183 -4.58 -54.48 -12.85
C LEU A 183 -3.76 -53.21 -13.18
N THR A 184 -3.78 -52.70 -14.42
CA THR A 184 -3.01 -51.49 -14.79
C THR A 184 -3.83 -50.21 -14.86
N ASP A 185 -5.15 -50.25 -14.68
CA ASP A 185 -6.00 -49.06 -14.65
C ASP A 185 -6.35 -48.66 -13.21
N LYS A 186 -5.37 -48.08 -12.50
CA LYS A 186 -5.64 -47.21 -11.34
C LYS A 186 -6.30 -45.93 -11.86
N LYS A 187 -7.62 -45.98 -12.10
CA LYS A 187 -8.42 -44.80 -12.42
C LYS A 187 -9.26 -44.39 -11.21
N LYS A 188 -8.86 -43.26 -10.64
CA LYS A 188 -9.63 -42.29 -9.84
C LYS A 188 -11.08 -42.70 -9.55
N THR A 189 -11.35 -43.07 -8.32
CA THR A 189 -12.65 -42.83 -7.69
C THR A 189 -12.44 -42.29 -6.27
N SER A 190 -13.23 -41.27 -5.93
CA SER A 190 -13.36 -40.58 -4.65
C SER A 190 -12.32 -39.50 -4.28
N SER A 191 -12.58 -38.31 -4.81
CA SER A 191 -12.08 -37.02 -4.33
C SER A 191 -12.71 -36.65 -2.98
N ARG A 192 -11.92 -36.64 -1.90
CA ARG A 192 -12.19 -35.74 -0.74
C ARG A 192 -10.99 -35.41 0.16
N TRP A 193 -9.80 -35.97 -0.07
CA TRP A 193 -8.61 -35.64 0.72
C TRP A 193 -7.40 -35.44 -0.20
N GLU A 194 -7.42 -34.36 -0.98
CA GLU A 194 -6.20 -33.88 -1.63
C GLU A 194 -5.50 -32.90 -0.68
N SER A 195 -4.50 -33.41 0.04
CA SER A 195 -3.37 -32.62 0.55
C SER A 195 -2.11 -33.37 0.14
N GLU A 196 -1.66 -33.05 -1.08
CA GLU A 196 -0.58 -33.72 -1.82
C GLU A 196 0.83 -33.40 -1.27
N SER A 197 1.07 -33.48 0.03
CA SER A 197 2.44 -33.23 0.55
C SER A 197 2.98 -34.18 1.61
N ASP A 198 2.18 -35.10 2.18
CA ASP A 198 2.67 -35.99 3.24
C ASP A 198 2.67 -37.50 2.89
N CYS A 199 2.00 -37.95 1.83
CA CYS A 199 1.87 -39.41 1.55
C CYS A 199 3.09 -40.07 0.86
N ALA A 200 4.13 -39.32 0.49
CA ALA A 200 5.34 -39.88 -0.13
C ALA A 200 6.24 -40.64 0.86
N ILE A 201 5.94 -40.62 2.15
CA ILE A 201 6.75 -41.26 3.21
C ILE A 201 6.41 -42.76 3.39
N HIS A 202 5.34 -43.24 2.76
CA HIS A 202 4.67 -44.46 3.23
C HIS A 202 5.18 -45.80 2.66
N GLU A 203 5.95 -45.81 1.57
CA GLU A 203 6.42 -47.06 0.96
C GLU A 203 7.70 -47.61 1.62
N ASP A 204 8.48 -46.76 2.31
CA ASP A 204 9.73 -47.16 2.96
C ASP A 204 9.54 -47.58 4.45
N SER A 205 8.46 -47.13 5.10
CA SER A 205 8.12 -47.50 6.50
C SER A 205 7.64 -48.95 6.65
N LEU A 206 7.22 -49.62 5.58
CA LEU A 206 6.82 -51.03 5.61
C LEU A 206 7.99 -52.00 5.84
N LYS A 207 9.23 -51.59 5.52
CA LYS A 207 10.43 -52.46 5.64
C LYS A 207 10.99 -52.52 7.07
N ASP A 208 10.70 -51.50 7.87
CA ASP A 208 11.16 -51.35 9.26
C ASP A 208 10.05 -51.64 10.29
N LEU A 209 8.85 -52.04 9.84
CA LEU A 209 7.72 -52.35 10.70
C LEU A 209 7.96 -53.69 11.41
N ASP A 210 8.22 -53.60 12.70
CA ASP A 210 8.44 -54.75 13.56
C ASP A 210 7.09 -55.37 13.94
N THR A 211 6.63 -56.32 13.14
CA THR A 211 5.31 -56.98 13.27
C THR A 211 5.09 -57.63 14.65
N ASP A 212 6.16 -57.87 15.41
CA ASP A 212 6.13 -58.49 16.73
C ASP A 212 5.97 -57.49 17.89
N MET A 213 6.01 -56.18 17.63
CA MET A 213 5.80 -55.13 18.66
C MET A 213 4.37 -54.58 18.60
N VAL A 214 3.68 -54.58 19.74
CA VAL A 214 2.38 -53.90 19.88
C VAL A 214 2.60 -52.39 19.82
N PRO A 215 1.96 -51.66 18.87
CA PRO A 215 2.05 -50.20 18.82
C PRO A 215 1.47 -49.58 20.10
N GLU A 216 2.28 -48.75 20.78
CA GLU A 216 1.86 -48.02 21.98
C GLU A 216 1.40 -46.63 21.57
N ILE A 217 0.12 -46.31 21.81
CA ILE A 217 -0.48 -45.00 21.51
C ILE A 217 -0.75 -44.23 22.80
N TYR A 218 -0.57 -42.91 22.75
CA TYR A 218 -0.81 -42.04 23.91
C TYR A 218 -2.30 -41.92 24.26
N PHE A 219 -3.15 -41.78 23.24
CA PHE A 219 -4.59 -41.59 23.40
C PHE A 219 -5.30 -42.93 23.56
N THR A 220 -6.04 -43.09 24.66
CA THR A 220 -6.73 -44.33 25.03
C THR A 220 -8.24 -44.26 24.79
N ASP A 221 -8.83 -43.06 24.86
CA ASP A 221 -10.23 -42.81 24.52
C ASP A 221 -10.29 -41.77 23.39
N PRO A 222 -11.00 -42.02 22.27
CA PRO A 222 -11.17 -41.04 21.20
C PRO A 222 -11.69 -39.67 21.67
N LYS A 223 -12.43 -39.60 22.80
CA LYS A 223 -12.90 -38.33 23.37
C LYS A 223 -11.76 -37.41 23.83
N GLN A 224 -10.60 -37.96 24.21
CA GLN A 224 -9.45 -37.17 24.65
C GLN A 224 -8.98 -36.23 23.54
N LEU A 225 -8.97 -36.72 22.30
CA LEU A 225 -8.55 -35.91 21.16
C LEU A 225 -9.57 -34.80 20.85
N LEU A 226 -10.87 -35.13 20.90
CA LEU A 226 -11.93 -34.15 20.73
C LEU A 226 -11.85 -33.05 21.80
N GLN A 227 -11.60 -33.43 23.06
CA GLN A 227 -11.43 -32.48 24.16
C GLN A 227 -10.26 -31.53 23.91
N ILE A 228 -9.12 -32.03 23.42
CA ILE A 228 -7.95 -31.19 23.09
C ILE A 228 -8.31 -30.20 21.98
N PHE A 229 -9.01 -30.65 20.93
CA PHE A 229 -9.44 -29.75 19.86
C PHE A 229 -10.44 -28.70 20.35
N THR A 230 -11.42 -29.08 21.18
CA THR A 230 -12.35 -28.12 21.79
C THR A 230 -11.62 -27.12 22.69
N GLU A 231 -10.68 -27.56 23.52
CA GLU A 231 -9.88 -26.66 24.36
C GLU A 231 -9.01 -25.72 23.50
N LEU A 232 -8.39 -26.22 22.42
CA LEU A 232 -7.64 -25.39 21.49
C LEU A 232 -8.54 -24.38 20.74
N GLU A 233 -9.74 -24.79 20.35
CA GLU A 233 -10.75 -23.89 19.77
C GLU A 233 -11.15 -22.80 20.76
N GLU A 234 -11.45 -23.17 22.02
CA GLU A 234 -11.77 -22.23 23.09
C GLU A 234 -10.60 -21.26 23.38
N GLN A 235 -9.37 -21.77 23.45
CA GLN A 235 -8.16 -20.94 23.63
C GLN A 235 -7.95 -19.99 22.45
N ASN A 236 -8.12 -20.47 21.21
CA ASN A 236 -8.01 -19.64 20.02
C ASN A 236 -9.09 -18.55 19.99
N LEU A 237 -10.35 -18.89 20.35
CA LEU A 237 -11.43 -17.91 20.47
C LEU A 237 -11.13 -16.87 21.55
N ALA A 238 -10.62 -17.29 22.71
CA ALA A 238 -10.22 -16.38 23.78
C ALA A 238 -9.06 -15.46 23.35
N LEU A 239 -8.08 -15.98 22.61
CA LEU A 239 -6.99 -15.18 22.04
C LEU A 239 -7.50 -14.17 21.02
N ILE A 240 -8.42 -14.56 20.14
CA ILE A 240 -9.03 -13.66 19.15
C ILE A 240 -9.78 -12.54 19.88
N GLN A 241 -10.59 -12.88 20.87
CA GLN A 241 -11.34 -11.90 21.66
C GLN A 241 -10.39 -10.94 22.39
N ASN A 242 -9.34 -11.45 23.04
CA ASN A 242 -8.34 -10.61 23.71
C ASN A 242 -7.63 -9.67 22.72
N ASN A 243 -7.26 -10.14 21.53
CA ASN A 243 -6.68 -9.26 20.51
C ASN A 243 -7.66 -8.19 20.05
N GLN A 244 -8.95 -8.52 19.88
CA GLN A 244 -9.98 -7.53 19.55
C GLN A 244 -10.13 -6.48 20.65
N ASP A 245 -10.22 -6.90 21.92
CA ASP A 245 -10.29 -5.99 23.06
C ASP A 245 -9.04 -5.09 23.12
N LEU A 246 -7.85 -5.65 22.90
CA LEU A 246 -6.60 -4.90 22.86
C LEU A 246 -6.55 -3.90 21.70
N ASP A 247 -7.02 -4.29 20.51
CA ASP A 247 -7.11 -3.40 19.35
C ASP A 247 -8.06 -2.23 19.62
N GLU A 248 -9.22 -2.49 20.22
CA GLU A 248 -10.16 -1.43 20.64
C GLU A 248 -9.51 -0.49 21.66
N THR A 249 -8.82 -1.00 22.69
CA THR A 249 -8.12 -0.13 23.65
C THR A 249 -6.99 0.67 22.99
N MET A 250 -6.31 0.11 21.99
CA MET A 250 -5.27 0.80 21.25
C MET A 250 -5.85 1.96 20.43
N ASP A 251 -6.98 1.74 19.75
CA ASP A 251 -7.70 2.77 19.00
C ASP A 251 -8.18 3.90 19.92
N GLU A 252 -8.72 3.57 21.09
CA GLU A 252 -9.10 4.56 22.10
C GLU A 252 -7.91 5.40 22.58
N LEU A 253 -6.77 4.75 22.87
CA LEU A 253 -5.53 5.42 23.26
C LEU A 253 -4.98 6.31 22.14
N GLU A 254 -5.04 5.87 20.89
CA GLU A 254 -4.61 6.66 19.74
C GLU A 254 -5.49 7.90 19.56
N GLN A 255 -6.81 7.75 19.69
CA GLN A 255 -7.75 8.88 19.66
C GLN A 255 -7.47 9.87 20.80
N MET A 256 -7.26 9.38 22.02
CA MET A 256 -6.92 10.23 23.15
C MET A 256 -5.58 10.95 22.94
N ALA A 257 -4.58 10.27 22.40
CA ALA A 257 -3.29 10.86 22.05
C ALA A 257 -3.43 11.96 20.98
N LYS A 258 -4.27 11.73 19.94
CA LYS A 258 -4.59 12.75 18.93
C LYS A 258 -5.24 13.98 19.56
N ILE A 259 -6.21 13.79 20.46
CA ILE A 259 -6.88 14.89 21.18
C ILE A 259 -5.88 15.67 22.05
N ILE A 260 -5.03 14.97 22.81
CA ILE A 260 -4.00 15.59 23.65
C ILE A 260 -3.03 16.40 22.79
N LYS A 261 -2.57 15.83 21.68
CA LYS A 261 -1.67 16.50 20.73
C LYS A 261 -2.30 17.76 20.16
N ALA A 262 -3.55 17.70 19.69
CA ALA A 262 -4.26 18.87 19.18
C ALA A 262 -4.41 19.98 20.23
N LYS A 263 -4.74 19.62 21.48
CA LYS A 263 -4.81 20.58 22.60
C LYS A 263 -3.44 21.18 22.93
N LEU A 264 -2.36 20.39 22.81
CA LEU A 264 -1.01 20.89 23.03
C LEU A 264 -0.59 21.86 21.91
N ASP A 265 -0.87 21.52 20.66
CA ASP A 265 -0.58 22.36 19.49
C ASP A 265 -1.36 23.69 19.56
N GLU A 266 -2.62 23.67 20.00
CA GLU A 266 -3.41 24.88 20.27
C GLU A 266 -2.74 25.76 21.34
N LYS A 267 -2.33 25.17 22.47
CA LYS A 267 -1.61 25.90 23.52
C LYS A 267 -0.28 26.48 23.02
N VAL A 268 0.46 25.72 22.22
CA VAL A 268 1.71 26.21 21.61
C VAL A 268 1.42 27.38 20.68
N SER A 269 0.39 27.30 19.84
CA SER A 269 -0.04 28.38 18.94
C SER A 269 -0.37 29.67 19.71
N VAL A 270 -1.14 29.56 20.80
CA VAL A 270 -1.46 30.71 21.66
C VAL A 270 -0.20 31.34 22.27
N VAL A 271 0.71 30.53 22.80
CA VAL A 271 1.97 31.02 23.39
C VAL A 271 2.86 31.69 22.34
N VAL A 272 2.92 31.14 21.13
CA VAL A 272 3.65 31.75 20.00
C VAL A 272 3.01 33.08 19.61
N GLY A 273 1.68 33.16 19.50
CA GLY A 273 0.97 34.42 19.24
C GLY A 273 1.24 35.48 20.31
N HIS A 274 1.20 35.12 21.59
CA HIS A 274 1.56 36.04 22.69
C HIS A 274 3.01 36.52 22.59
N LYS A 275 3.94 35.63 22.23
CA LYS A 275 5.36 35.98 22.01
C LYS A 275 5.50 37.00 20.88
N GLU A 276 4.75 36.86 19.79
CA GLU A 276 4.78 37.81 18.67
C GLU A 276 4.21 39.18 19.05
N ILE A 277 3.08 39.20 19.77
CA ILE A 277 2.47 40.43 20.30
C ILE A 277 3.46 41.16 21.22
N LEU A 278 4.08 40.45 22.16
CA LEU A 278 5.06 41.03 23.09
C LEU A 278 6.30 41.56 22.35
N LYS A 279 6.76 40.85 21.32
CA LYS A 279 7.87 41.33 20.48
C LYS A 279 7.50 42.60 19.74
N ALA A 280 6.31 42.68 19.15
CA ALA A 280 5.84 43.88 18.45
C ALA A 280 5.69 45.07 19.41
N ALA A 281 5.15 44.84 20.61
CA ALA A 281 5.06 45.86 21.65
C ALA A 281 6.44 46.37 22.08
N CYS A 282 7.42 45.47 22.25
CA CYS A 282 8.79 45.85 22.58
C CYS A 282 9.42 46.76 21.51
N ILE A 283 9.25 46.40 20.23
CA ILE A 283 9.75 47.22 19.10
C ILE A 283 9.08 48.60 19.11
N SER A 284 7.76 48.67 19.25
CA SER A 284 7.03 49.95 19.29
C SER A 284 7.45 50.83 20.48
N GLU A 285 7.69 50.24 21.65
CA GLU A 285 8.21 50.99 22.80
C GLU A 285 9.66 51.45 22.60
N GLU A 286 10.51 50.67 21.94
CA GLU A 286 11.87 51.09 21.56
C GLU A 286 11.82 52.25 20.57
N GLU A 287 10.94 52.21 19.56
CA GLU A 287 10.70 53.32 18.63
C GLU A 287 10.25 54.59 19.37
N LYS A 288 9.22 54.49 20.22
CA LYS A 288 8.76 55.61 21.07
C LYS A 288 9.88 56.16 21.95
N ARG A 289 10.71 55.28 22.52
CA ARG A 289 11.88 55.69 23.31
C ARG A 289 12.86 56.47 22.45
N THR A 290 13.16 56.02 21.23
CA THR A 290 14.06 56.73 20.32
C THR A 290 13.48 58.08 19.88
N ASP A 291 12.19 58.15 19.60
CA ASP A 291 11.47 59.38 19.24
C ASP A 291 11.51 60.39 20.40
N LEU A 292 11.22 59.94 21.62
CA LEU A 292 11.29 60.77 22.81
C LEU A 292 12.72 61.24 23.09
N ALA A 293 13.72 60.37 22.91
CA ALA A 293 15.13 60.75 23.07
C ALA A 293 15.54 61.81 22.03
N LEU A 294 15.12 61.68 20.78
CA LEU A 294 15.34 62.67 19.74
C LEU A 294 14.62 63.98 20.04
N ARG A 295 13.36 63.92 20.51
CA ARG A 295 12.57 65.09 20.91
C ARG A 295 13.21 65.81 22.09
N ALA A 296 13.65 65.07 23.11
CA ALA A 296 14.39 65.62 24.24
C ALA A 296 15.68 66.30 23.77
N LYS A 297 16.43 65.65 22.87
CA LYS A 297 17.65 66.22 22.26
C LYS A 297 17.36 67.50 21.47
N MET A 298 16.31 67.53 20.65
CA MET A 298 15.87 68.73 19.91
C MET A 298 15.47 69.86 20.85
N PHE A 299 14.73 69.55 21.92
CA PHE A 299 14.31 70.55 22.91
C PHE A 299 15.49 71.06 23.76
N SER A 300 16.50 70.22 23.99
CA SER A 300 17.74 70.61 24.69
C SER A 300 18.80 71.27 23.80
N PHE A 301 18.61 71.31 22.47
CA PHE A 301 19.58 71.89 21.53
C PHE A 301 19.41 73.40 21.33
N GLY A 302 18.34 74.00 21.86
CA GLY A 302 18.29 75.44 22.09
C GLY A 302 18.69 75.70 23.53
N GLU A 303 19.56 76.67 23.79
CA GLU A 303 19.62 77.30 25.10
C GLU A 303 18.19 77.75 25.44
N PHE A 304 17.50 76.99 26.29
CA PHE A 304 16.24 77.40 26.86
C PHE A 304 16.54 78.63 27.70
N ASN A 305 16.42 79.78 27.07
CA ASN A 305 16.65 81.07 27.70
C ASN A 305 15.26 81.57 28.09
N PRO A 306 14.80 81.29 29.33
CA PRO A 306 13.44 81.59 29.77
C PRO A 306 13.12 83.07 29.56
N GLU A 307 14.12 83.95 29.67
CA GLU A 307 13.99 85.39 29.43
C GLU A 307 13.61 85.73 27.98
N ILE A 308 14.07 84.98 26.98
CA ILE A 308 13.73 85.23 25.58
C ILE A 308 12.30 84.74 25.29
N GLN A 309 11.94 83.56 25.78
CA GLN A 309 10.58 83.04 25.62
C GLN A 309 9.55 83.87 26.37
N ASP A 310 9.86 84.33 27.59
CA ASP A 310 8.98 85.23 28.34
C ASP A 310 8.81 86.56 27.61
N LYS A 311 9.87 87.16 27.07
CA LYS A 311 9.75 88.38 26.24
C LYS A 311 8.86 88.16 25.02
N MET A 312 9.01 87.02 24.35
CA MET A 312 8.15 86.66 23.22
C MET A 312 6.70 86.46 23.65
N LEU A 313 6.44 85.73 24.74
CA LEU A 313 5.10 85.48 25.28
C LEU A 313 4.41 86.77 25.71
N HIS A 314 5.13 87.69 26.36
CA HIS A 314 4.62 89.02 26.70
C HIS A 314 4.30 89.84 25.44
N SER A 315 5.14 89.77 24.40
CA SER A 315 4.89 90.44 23.11
C SER A 315 3.64 89.90 22.41
N LEU A 316 3.46 88.57 22.37
CA LEU A 316 2.25 87.95 21.83
C LEU A 316 1.02 88.31 22.66
N THR A 317 1.11 88.22 23.99
CA THR A 317 0.02 88.59 24.90
C THR A 317 -0.43 90.05 24.69
N LYS A 318 0.53 90.96 24.47
CA LYS A 318 0.25 92.36 24.14
C LYS A 318 -0.50 92.49 22.81
N LYS A 319 -0.08 91.79 21.76
CA LYS A 319 -0.79 91.79 20.45
C LYS A 319 -2.19 91.21 20.55
N VAL A 320 -2.36 90.11 21.28
CA VAL A 320 -3.67 89.49 21.51
C VAL A 320 -4.61 90.46 22.22
N ALA A 321 -4.12 91.17 23.24
CA ALA A 321 -4.90 92.20 23.94
C ALA A 321 -5.30 93.37 23.02
N GLU A 322 -4.43 93.79 22.11
CA GLU A 322 -4.75 94.81 21.10
C GLU A 322 -5.86 94.37 20.15
N VAL A 323 -5.77 93.16 19.60
CA VAL A 323 -6.80 92.62 18.70
C VAL A 323 -8.11 92.41 19.44
N TYR A 324 -8.07 91.90 20.69
CA TYR A 324 -9.25 91.72 21.52
C TYR A 324 -10.01 93.03 21.74
N ARG A 325 -9.28 94.11 22.05
CA ARG A 325 -9.86 95.45 22.24
C ARG A 325 -10.56 95.96 20.98
N VAL A 326 -10.03 95.68 19.79
CA VAL A 326 -10.60 96.11 18.51
C VAL A 326 -11.81 95.26 18.11
N SER A 327 -11.74 93.94 18.28
CA SER A 327 -12.73 93.00 17.74
C SER A 327 -13.94 92.79 18.64
N VAL A 328 -13.76 92.78 19.98
CA VAL A 328 -14.80 92.43 20.96
C VAL A 328 -15.23 93.63 21.81
N GLY A 329 -14.32 94.60 22.06
CA GLY A 329 -14.61 95.85 22.77
C GLY A 329 -13.77 96.07 24.03
N GLU A 330 -13.95 97.23 24.67
CA GLU A 330 -13.17 97.72 25.82
C GLU A 330 -13.67 97.10 27.14
N VAL A 331 -13.42 95.81 27.34
CA VAL A 331 -13.63 95.11 28.62
C VAL A 331 -12.30 95.00 29.34
N ASP A 332 -12.28 95.26 30.66
CA ASP A 332 -11.09 95.24 31.51
C ASP A 332 -10.21 94.00 31.26
N THR A 333 -9.12 94.22 30.55
CA THR A 333 -8.17 93.19 30.12
C THR A 333 -7.37 92.60 31.28
N SER A 334 -7.47 93.19 32.48
CA SER A 334 -6.76 92.77 33.69
C SER A 334 -7.23 91.43 34.27
N SER A 335 -8.41 90.94 33.89
CA SER A 335 -8.96 89.67 34.41
C SER A 335 -8.96 88.51 33.41
N ILE A 336 -8.57 88.77 32.15
CA ILE A 336 -8.76 87.83 31.04
C ILE A 336 -7.39 87.30 30.61
N ASN A 337 -7.25 85.98 30.57
CA ASN A 337 -6.04 85.33 30.08
C ASN A 337 -5.95 85.47 28.54
N SER A 338 -4.74 85.52 27.96
CA SER A 338 -4.52 85.60 26.50
C SER A 338 -5.26 84.50 25.73
N ILE A 339 -5.32 83.28 26.26
CA ILE A 339 -6.10 82.17 25.65
C ILE A 339 -7.61 82.47 25.66
N GLN A 340 -8.12 83.07 26.73
CA GLN A 340 -9.52 83.45 26.83
C GLN A 340 -9.85 84.64 25.92
N MET A 341 -8.92 85.58 25.74
CA MET A 341 -9.04 86.66 24.75
C MET A 341 -9.15 86.08 23.33
N LEU A 342 -8.28 85.14 22.98
CA LEU A 342 -8.31 84.45 21.68
C LEU A 342 -9.63 83.72 21.44
N ARG A 343 -10.13 82.96 22.41
CA ARG A 343 -11.42 82.26 22.29
C ARG A 343 -12.58 83.22 22.04
N ARG A 344 -12.59 84.39 22.69
CA ARG A 344 -13.64 85.38 22.47
C ARG A 344 -13.51 86.07 21.12
N ILE A 345 -12.29 86.30 20.64
CA ILE A 345 -12.05 86.78 19.28
C ILE A 345 -12.56 85.75 18.26
N GLU A 346 -12.27 84.47 18.48
CA GLU A 346 -12.72 83.35 17.64
C GLU A 346 -14.25 83.29 17.56
N ASN A 347 -14.94 83.27 18.70
CA ASN A 347 -16.41 83.31 18.75
C ASN A 347 -16.95 84.54 18.02
N ARG A 348 -16.30 85.70 18.17
CA ARG A 348 -16.72 86.93 17.48
C ARG A 348 -16.54 86.84 15.97
N ILE A 349 -15.48 86.18 15.50
CA ILE A 349 -15.26 85.92 14.07
C ILE A 349 -16.35 84.99 13.55
N GLU A 350 -16.67 83.92 14.27
CA GLU A 350 -17.73 82.97 13.91
C GLU A 350 -19.09 83.66 13.80
N GLU A 351 -19.47 84.47 14.81
CA GLU A 351 -20.66 85.32 14.77
C GLU A 351 -20.71 86.23 13.52
N LEU A 352 -19.57 86.86 13.18
CA LEU A 352 -19.50 87.75 12.02
C LEU A 352 -19.59 86.99 10.69
N CYS A 353 -19.03 85.78 10.62
CA CYS A 353 -19.14 84.89 9.48
C CYS A 353 -20.58 84.39 9.28
N GLU A 354 -21.26 83.95 10.34
CA GLU A 354 -22.68 83.58 10.28
C GLU A 354 -23.56 84.75 9.81
N LEU A 355 -23.30 85.94 10.35
CA LEU A 355 -23.99 87.15 9.90
C LEU A 355 -23.74 87.43 8.43
N LEU A 356 -22.49 87.30 7.95
CA LEU A 356 -22.14 87.49 6.55
C LEU A 356 -22.85 86.48 5.62
N GLU A 357 -22.93 85.21 6.02
CA GLU A 357 -23.61 84.16 5.26
C GLU A 357 -25.14 84.33 5.24
N SER A 358 -25.71 84.89 6.32
CA SER A 358 -27.14 85.17 6.43
C SER A 358 -27.61 86.35 5.57
N VAL A 359 -26.69 87.18 5.05
CA VAL A 359 -27.04 88.33 4.20
C VAL A 359 -27.67 87.83 2.89
N PRO A 360 -28.94 88.19 2.60
CA PRO A 360 -29.62 87.75 1.38
C PRO A 360 -28.86 88.14 0.13
N LYS A 361 -28.78 87.23 -0.85
CA LYS A 361 -28.11 87.46 -2.14
C LYS A 361 -28.72 88.64 -2.89
N GLU A 362 -30.00 88.89 -2.69
CA GLU A 362 -30.74 90.04 -3.26
C GLU A 362 -30.18 91.37 -2.78
N ASN A 363 -29.78 91.47 -1.51
CA ASN A 363 -29.18 92.67 -0.94
C ASN A 363 -27.79 92.91 -1.54
N ILE A 364 -26.99 91.84 -1.71
CA ILE A 364 -25.68 91.90 -2.33
C ILE A 364 -25.80 92.36 -3.79
N GLU A 365 -26.70 91.76 -4.57
CA GLU A 365 -26.97 92.17 -5.95
C GLU A 365 -27.48 93.61 -6.05
N ALA A 366 -28.35 94.05 -5.12
CA ALA A 366 -28.85 95.42 -5.10
C ALA A 366 -27.74 96.42 -4.81
N ILE A 367 -26.83 96.11 -3.87
CA ILE A 367 -25.65 96.91 -3.56
C ILE A 367 -24.70 96.94 -4.75
N GLU A 368 -24.43 95.80 -5.40
CA GLU A 368 -23.57 95.73 -6.58
C GLU A 368 -24.16 96.54 -7.74
N LYS A 369 -25.46 96.38 -8.03
CA LYS A 369 -26.18 97.18 -9.04
C LYS A 369 -26.12 98.67 -8.70
N SER A 370 -26.26 99.05 -7.42
CA SER A 370 -26.16 100.44 -6.97
C SER A 370 -24.73 100.99 -7.16
N LYS A 371 -23.70 100.26 -6.73
CA LYS A 371 -22.29 100.65 -6.89
C LYS A 371 -21.87 100.71 -8.36
N MET A 372 -22.34 99.78 -9.19
CA MET A 372 -22.13 99.80 -10.64
C MET A 372 -22.84 100.99 -11.30
N LYS A 373 -24.07 101.32 -10.87
CA LYS A 373 -24.77 102.54 -11.31
C LYS A 373 -24.02 103.80 -10.89
N GLU A 374 -23.59 103.88 -9.62
CA GLU A 374 -22.82 104.99 -9.06
C GLU A 374 -21.51 105.19 -9.83
N ARG A 375 -20.76 104.12 -10.11
CA ARG A 375 -19.53 104.17 -10.90
C ARG A 375 -19.78 104.66 -12.33
N ARG A 376 -20.80 104.11 -13.01
CA ARG A 376 -21.20 104.55 -14.36
C ARG A 376 -21.69 105.99 -14.37
N GLN A 377 -22.32 106.45 -13.30
CA GLN A 377 -22.79 107.82 -13.15
C GLN A 377 -21.61 108.77 -12.96
N ARG A 378 -20.67 108.47 -12.05
CA ARG A 378 -19.43 109.25 -11.88
C ARG A 378 -18.64 109.39 -13.19
N LEU A 379 -18.52 108.31 -13.97
CA LEU A 379 -17.86 108.34 -15.28
C LEU A 379 -18.58 109.26 -16.30
N ARG A 380 -19.93 109.22 -16.34
CA ARG A 380 -20.72 110.08 -17.22
C ARG A 380 -20.67 111.55 -16.81
N GLU A 381 -20.77 111.82 -15.50
CA GLU A 381 -20.67 113.17 -14.93
C GLU A 381 -19.29 113.76 -15.18
N GLU A 382 -18.22 112.99 -14.97
CA GLU A 382 -16.86 113.44 -15.25
C GLU A 382 -16.65 113.73 -16.75
N LYS A 383 -17.14 112.84 -17.64
CA LYS A 383 -17.06 113.07 -19.10
C LYS A 383 -17.84 114.32 -19.52
N LYS A 384 -19.08 114.48 -19.03
CA LYS A 384 -19.90 115.66 -19.32
C LYS A 384 -19.24 116.93 -18.78
N LYS A 385 -18.63 116.88 -17.59
CA LYS A 385 -17.91 118.00 -16.98
C LYS A 385 -16.66 118.38 -17.79
N GLN A 386 -15.94 117.40 -18.34
CA GLN A 386 -14.83 117.63 -19.26
C GLN A 386 -15.30 118.28 -20.56
N GLU A 387 -16.40 117.79 -21.16
CA GLU A 387 -16.99 118.39 -22.36
C GLU A 387 -17.46 119.83 -22.12
N THR A 388 -18.14 120.11 -21.00
CA THR A 388 -18.56 121.48 -20.64
C THR A 388 -17.39 122.40 -20.38
N LYS A 389 -16.33 121.92 -19.70
CA LYS A 389 -15.11 122.71 -19.50
C LYS A 389 -14.44 123.04 -20.82
N LEU A 390 -14.31 122.07 -21.72
CA LEU A 390 -13.74 122.29 -23.04
C LEU A 390 -14.59 123.27 -23.87
N GLN A 391 -15.91 123.19 -23.78
CA GLN A 391 -16.82 124.12 -24.45
C GLN A 391 -16.74 125.53 -23.86
N GLU A 392 -16.67 125.65 -22.53
CA GLU A 392 -16.47 126.91 -21.81
C GLU A 392 -15.10 127.53 -22.14
N GLU A 393 -14.02 126.75 -22.16
CA GLU A 393 -12.68 127.19 -22.55
C GLU A 393 -12.65 127.68 -24.01
N ARG A 394 -13.33 126.98 -24.92
CA ARG A 394 -13.49 127.40 -26.31
C ARG A 394 -14.25 128.71 -26.41
N LEU A 395 -15.35 128.85 -25.67
CA LEU A 395 -16.16 130.07 -25.63
C LEU A 395 -15.36 131.24 -25.04
N GLN A 396 -14.66 131.02 -23.92
CA GLN A 396 -13.78 131.99 -23.27
C GLN A 396 -12.63 132.42 -24.18
N CYS A 397 -11.97 131.48 -24.86
CA CYS A 397 -10.93 131.82 -25.85
C CYS A 397 -11.49 132.63 -27.02
N SER A 398 -12.71 132.32 -27.49
CA SER A 398 -13.39 133.07 -28.56
C SER A 398 -13.78 134.47 -28.10
N LEU A 399 -14.34 134.62 -26.90
CA LEU A 399 -14.66 135.92 -26.28
C LEU A 399 -13.41 136.77 -26.07
N LYS A 400 -12.34 136.22 -25.46
CA LYS A 400 -11.06 136.90 -25.30
C LYS A 400 -10.46 137.32 -26.64
N ARG A 401 -10.63 136.51 -27.70
CA ARG A 401 -10.19 136.87 -29.06
C ARG A 401 -11.03 137.98 -29.67
N ALA A 402 -12.34 138.00 -29.41
CA ALA A 402 -13.25 139.04 -29.87
C ALA A 402 -13.05 140.38 -29.15
N THR A 403 -12.74 140.37 -27.85
CA THR A 403 -12.47 141.58 -27.06
C THR A 403 -11.03 142.07 -27.15
N ALA A 404 -10.08 141.20 -27.53
CA ALA A 404 -8.69 141.60 -27.68
C ALA A 404 -8.56 142.61 -28.83
N ALA A 405 -8.03 143.79 -28.50
CA ALA A 405 -7.74 144.82 -29.47
C ALA A 405 -6.91 144.22 -30.64
N PRO A 406 -7.22 144.56 -31.90
CA PRO A 406 -6.50 144.06 -33.07
C PRO A 406 -4.98 144.17 -32.88
N LYS A 407 -4.28 143.02 -32.88
CA LYS A 407 -2.82 142.99 -32.69
C LYS A 407 -2.16 143.77 -33.84
N LYS A 408 -1.52 144.90 -33.50
CA LYS A 408 -0.67 145.66 -34.43
C LYS A 408 0.52 144.77 -34.83
N LYS A 409 0.62 144.41 -36.11
CA LYS A 409 1.76 143.65 -36.64
C LYS A 409 2.91 144.63 -36.89
N MET A 410 3.94 144.60 -36.05
CA MET A 410 5.22 145.24 -36.38
C MET A 410 6.01 144.26 -37.27
N GLY A 411 6.05 144.54 -38.57
CA GLY A 411 6.95 143.87 -39.52
C GLY A 411 6.59 142.44 -39.91
N ARG A 412 7.36 141.93 -40.88
CA ARG A 412 7.26 140.56 -41.40
C ARG A 412 7.74 139.58 -40.33
N LYS A 413 6.84 138.69 -39.92
CA LYS A 413 7.15 137.56 -39.03
C LYS A 413 8.15 136.65 -39.73
N LEU A 414 9.28 136.36 -39.09
CA LEU A 414 10.28 135.44 -39.62
C LEU A 414 9.65 134.05 -39.74
N VAL A 415 9.51 133.58 -40.97
CA VAL A 415 8.96 132.26 -41.28
C VAL A 415 10.11 131.26 -41.25
N PHE A 416 10.22 130.52 -40.16
CA PHE A 416 11.10 129.36 -40.11
C PHE A 416 10.59 128.32 -41.11
N ARG A 417 11.47 127.91 -42.03
CA ARG A 417 11.25 126.77 -42.94
C ARG A 417 11.31 125.49 -42.10
N SER A 418 10.48 124.51 -42.47
CA SER A 418 10.32 123.22 -41.80
C SER A 418 11.64 122.53 -41.45
N GLN A 419 11.88 122.30 -40.14
CA GLN A 419 12.86 121.34 -39.66
C GLN A 419 12.40 119.91 -40.00
N PRO A 420 13.32 118.98 -40.30
CA PRO A 420 13.00 117.59 -40.64
C PRO A 420 12.24 116.88 -39.51
N PRO A 421 11.43 115.84 -39.82
CA PRO A 421 10.84 114.99 -38.79
C PRO A 421 11.96 114.32 -37.97
N GLU A 422 12.02 114.62 -36.68
CA GLU A 422 12.90 113.90 -35.75
C GLU A 422 12.42 112.44 -35.67
N ILE A 423 13.34 111.55 -36.04
CA ILE A 423 13.19 110.10 -36.00
C ILE A 423 12.97 109.71 -34.54
N ARG A 424 11.77 109.20 -34.23
CA ARG A 424 11.50 108.52 -32.97
C ARG A 424 12.35 107.26 -32.92
N GLN A 425 13.49 107.31 -32.23
CA GLN A 425 14.01 106.09 -31.61
C GLN A 425 12.98 105.71 -30.55
N GLU A 426 12.38 104.54 -30.71
CA GLU A 426 11.53 103.91 -29.71
C GLU A 426 12.40 103.60 -28.49
N GLU A 427 12.60 104.60 -27.62
CA GLU A 427 12.90 104.30 -26.23
C GLU A 427 11.64 103.64 -25.68
N VAL A 428 11.74 102.32 -25.61
CA VAL A 428 10.87 101.40 -24.89
C VAL A 428 10.70 101.98 -23.50
N CYS A 429 9.63 102.76 -23.32
CA CYS A 429 9.04 102.98 -22.02
C CYS A 429 8.63 101.58 -21.54
N LEU A 430 9.49 101.01 -20.70
CA LEU A 430 9.24 99.78 -19.98
C LEU A 430 7.87 99.94 -19.36
N LYS A 431 6.92 99.18 -19.91
CA LYS A 431 5.66 98.92 -19.26
C LYS A 431 6.02 98.39 -17.88
N GLU A 432 5.82 99.19 -16.85
CA GLU A 432 5.54 98.68 -15.52
C GLU A 432 4.26 97.86 -15.67
N ILE A 433 4.45 96.59 -16.00
CA ILE A 433 3.44 95.56 -15.84
C ILE A 433 3.32 95.42 -14.33
N ASN A 434 2.39 96.22 -13.83
CA ASN A 434 1.60 96.03 -12.64
C ASN A 434 1.70 94.59 -12.14
N THR A 435 2.22 94.48 -10.92
CA THR A 435 2.22 93.34 -10.01
C THR A 435 0.78 92.87 -9.75
N LYS A 436 0.17 92.23 -10.75
CA LYS A 436 -1.18 91.69 -10.72
C LYS A 436 -1.23 90.36 -11.45
N MET A 437 -0.50 89.37 -10.95
CA MET A 437 -0.74 87.93 -11.19
C MET A 437 -0.01 87.11 -10.10
N GLN A 438 -0.17 87.44 -8.82
CA GLN A 438 0.27 86.53 -7.76
C GLN A 438 -0.56 86.55 -6.47
N ASP A 439 -1.71 87.25 -6.47
CA ASP A 439 -2.65 87.26 -5.33
C ASP A 439 -3.98 86.54 -5.61
N ASP A 440 -4.14 85.86 -6.76
CA ASP A 440 -5.36 85.08 -7.06
C ASP A 440 -5.22 83.57 -6.73
N ILE A 441 -4.63 83.25 -5.56
CA ILE A 441 -4.84 81.93 -4.90
C ILE A 441 -5.34 82.11 -3.45
N PHE A 442 -5.67 83.34 -3.04
CA PHE A 442 -6.36 83.57 -1.78
C PHE A 442 -7.54 84.49 -1.99
N PHE A 443 -8.63 83.95 -2.56
CA PHE A 443 -10.02 84.20 -2.16
C PHE A 443 -10.95 83.40 -3.09
N THR A 444 -11.54 82.33 -2.53
CA THR A 444 -12.76 81.59 -2.96
C THR A 444 -12.77 80.85 -4.28
#